data_AF-A0A1I6Q8J1-F1
#
_entry.id   AF-A0A1I6Q8J1-F1
#
_cell.length_a   1.000
_cell.length_b   1.000
_cell.length_c   1.000
_cell.angle_alpha   90.00
_cell.angle_beta   90.00
_cell.angle_gamma   90.00
#
_symmetry.space_group_name_H-M   'P 1'
#
loop_
_entity.id
_entity.type
_entity.pdbx_description
1 polymer ?
#
loop_
_entity_poly.entity_id
_entity_poly.type
_entity_poly.pdbx_seq_one_letter_code
_entity_poly.pdbx_strand_id
1 'polypeptide(L)'
;MPIITDDNVSNEEKRTQKQSVEDIRKDAEKRHIEKQNAKINLFIEYSHVTMAPYITDDELLRLDKYIEYYAREEPLPDNLIPIKPKTLKNPDMFHFGWNMSHYFDYDKQDVVPWLKQVFLQLRDLEDSTIKGKLHDTHTRKYIVPNIDDIPKYLAEQSR
;
A
#
# COMPACT_ATOMS: atom_id res chain seq x y z
N MET A 1 -55.50 44.34 9.86
CA MET A 1 -54.02 44.21 9.92
C MET A 1 -53.65 43.90 11.37
N PRO A 2 -52.94 42.80 11.67
CA PRO A 2 -51.46 42.78 11.68
C PRO A 2 -50.82 41.49 11.09
N ILE A 3 -49.69 41.62 10.37
CA ILE A 3 -48.27 41.34 10.71
C ILE A 3 -47.88 39.86 10.54
N ILE A 4 -47.13 39.66 9.45
CA ILE A 4 -46.45 38.45 8.98
C ILE A 4 -45.29 38.12 9.93
N THR A 5 -45.16 36.85 10.33
CA THR A 5 -43.94 36.31 10.92
C THR A 5 -43.28 35.36 9.92
N ASP A 6 -42.26 35.85 9.22
CA ASP A 6 -41.49 35.15 8.17
C ASP A 6 -40.07 34.74 8.64
N ASP A 7 -39.90 34.38 9.91
CA ASP A 7 -38.56 34.05 10.44
C ASP A 7 -38.33 32.55 10.74
N ASN A 8 -39.32 31.67 10.57
CA ASN A 8 -39.17 30.22 10.86
C ASN A 8 -38.68 29.39 9.66
N VAL A 9 -38.99 29.81 8.42
CA VAL A 9 -38.73 28.99 7.22
C VAL A 9 -37.21 28.87 6.91
N SER A 10 -36.40 29.88 7.28
CA SER A 10 -34.98 29.92 6.92
C SER A 10 -34.05 29.00 7.73
N ASN A 11 -34.51 28.48 8.88
CA ASN A 11 -33.68 27.72 9.81
C ASN A 11 -33.80 26.19 9.64
N GLU A 12 -34.97 25.69 9.21
CA GLU A 12 -35.20 24.26 8.96
C GLU A 12 -34.60 23.78 7.63
N GLU A 13 -34.65 24.60 6.58
CA GLU A 13 -34.00 24.31 5.29
C GLU A 13 -32.47 24.28 5.43
N LYS A 14 -31.89 25.22 6.19
CA LYS A 14 -30.44 25.24 6.49
C LYS A 14 -29.99 24.05 7.35
N ARG A 15 -30.85 23.48 8.19
CA ARG A 15 -30.54 22.27 8.99
C ARG A 15 -30.63 21.00 8.16
N THR A 16 -31.69 20.87 7.36
CA THR A 16 -31.92 19.70 6.48
C THR A 16 -30.87 19.61 5.36
N GLN A 17 -30.44 20.75 4.83
CA GLN A 17 -29.41 20.83 3.79
C GLN A 17 -27.98 20.68 4.34
N LYS A 18 -27.74 20.97 5.63
CA LYS A 18 -26.48 20.66 6.32
C LYS A 18 -26.35 19.17 6.67
N GLN A 19 -27.47 18.53 7.04
CA GLN A 19 -27.51 17.08 7.28
C GLN A 19 -27.12 16.30 6.00
N SER A 20 -27.57 16.73 4.82
CA SER A 20 -27.27 16.04 3.55
C SER A 20 -25.82 16.16 3.09
N VAL A 21 -25.15 17.30 3.30
CA VAL A 21 -23.74 17.49 2.88
C VAL A 21 -22.77 16.71 3.78
N GLU A 22 -23.05 16.67 5.09
CA GLU A 22 -22.23 15.91 6.04
C GLU A 22 -22.33 14.40 5.80
N ASP A 23 -23.53 13.89 5.50
CA ASP A 23 -23.73 12.48 5.17
C ASP A 23 -23.01 12.12 3.85
N ILE A 24 -23.03 13.00 2.83
CA ILE A 24 -22.27 12.83 1.59
C ILE A 24 -20.75 12.75 1.87
N ARG A 25 -20.22 13.58 2.77
CA ARG A 25 -18.79 13.57 3.14
C ARG A 25 -18.40 12.26 3.81
N LYS A 26 -19.20 11.79 4.77
CA LYS A 26 -18.96 10.51 5.47
C LYS A 26 -19.01 9.33 4.51
N ASP A 27 -19.97 9.31 3.60
CA ASP A 27 -20.07 8.27 2.57
C ASP A 27 -18.86 8.28 1.63
N ALA A 28 -18.38 9.46 1.24
CA ALA A 28 -17.20 9.60 0.40
C ALA A 28 -15.93 9.10 1.12
N GLU A 29 -15.75 9.47 2.38
CA GLU A 29 -14.63 9.00 3.22
C GLU A 29 -14.66 7.48 3.41
N LYS A 30 -15.83 6.92 3.76
CA LYS A 30 -16.00 5.46 3.89
C LYS A 30 -15.61 4.73 2.61
N ARG A 31 -16.10 5.18 1.45
CA ARG A 31 -15.77 4.57 0.15
C ARG A 31 -14.29 4.72 -0.18
N HIS A 32 -13.66 5.82 0.21
CA HIS A 32 -12.22 6.02 0.04
C HIS A 32 -11.42 5.00 0.86
N ILE A 33 -11.76 4.82 2.14
CA ILE A 33 -11.14 3.84 3.03
C ILE A 33 -11.33 2.41 2.50
N GLU A 34 -12.56 2.06 2.07
CA GLU A 34 -12.86 0.74 1.49
C GLU A 34 -12.02 0.48 0.23
N LYS A 35 -11.88 1.49 -0.65
CA LYS A 35 -11.05 1.38 -1.86
C LYS A 35 -9.56 1.23 -1.52
N GLN A 36 -9.06 1.97 -0.53
CA GLN A 36 -7.67 1.86 -0.09
C GLN A 36 -7.40 0.47 0.50
N ASN A 37 -8.27 -0.01 1.39
CA ASN A 37 -8.16 -1.35 1.98
C ASN A 37 -8.21 -2.46 0.92
N ALA A 38 -9.06 -2.31 -0.11
CA ALA A 38 -9.10 -3.26 -1.22
C ALA A 38 -7.76 -3.30 -2.01
N LYS A 39 -7.14 -2.13 -2.27
CA LYS A 39 -5.80 -2.07 -2.87
C LYS A 39 -4.76 -2.75 -1.98
N ILE A 40 -4.75 -2.45 -0.68
CA ILE A 40 -3.81 -3.04 0.29
C ILE A 40 -3.93 -4.57 0.28
N ASN A 41 -5.15 -5.09 0.39
CA ASN A 41 -5.40 -6.53 0.41
C ASN A 41 -4.92 -7.23 -0.86
N LEU A 42 -5.10 -6.60 -2.04
CA LEU A 42 -4.61 -7.17 -3.29
C LEU A 42 -3.08 -7.23 -3.34
N PHE A 43 -2.40 -6.21 -2.81
CA PHE A 43 -0.93 -6.23 -2.72
C PHE A 43 -0.43 -7.25 -1.68
N ILE A 44 -1.17 -7.45 -0.58
CA ILE A 44 -0.90 -8.52 0.40
C ILE A 44 -1.02 -9.89 -0.26
N GLU A 45 -2.08 -10.15 -1.04
CA GLU A 45 -2.25 -11.40 -1.79
C GLU A 45 -1.08 -11.64 -2.76
N TYR A 46 -0.68 -10.61 -3.50
CA TYR A 46 0.54 -10.63 -4.32
C TYR A 46 1.79 -10.97 -3.52
N SER A 47 1.94 -10.40 -2.33
CA SER A 47 3.07 -10.65 -1.45
C SER A 47 3.07 -12.09 -0.94
N HIS A 48 1.91 -12.66 -0.64
CA HIS A 48 1.78 -14.06 -0.25
C HIS A 48 2.22 -15.00 -1.37
N VAL A 49 1.75 -14.78 -2.60
CA VAL A 49 2.13 -15.57 -3.78
C VAL A 49 3.64 -15.53 -4.03
N THR A 50 4.26 -14.36 -3.88
CA THR A 50 5.66 -14.15 -4.26
C THR A 50 6.68 -14.39 -3.14
N MET A 51 6.29 -14.17 -1.88
CA MET A 51 7.23 -14.17 -0.74
C MET A 51 7.06 -15.37 0.18
N ALA A 52 5.85 -15.92 0.36
CA ALA A 52 5.57 -16.97 1.35
C ALA A 52 6.48 -18.21 1.23
N PRO A 53 6.87 -18.70 0.04
CA PRO A 53 7.78 -19.84 -0.06
C PRO A 53 9.19 -19.59 0.51
N TYR A 54 9.54 -18.33 0.78
CA TYR A 54 10.92 -17.91 1.07
C TYR A 54 11.10 -17.28 2.45
N ILE A 55 10.02 -17.09 3.20
CA ILE A 55 10.00 -16.55 4.55
C ILE A 55 9.19 -17.47 5.47
N THR A 56 9.26 -17.24 6.78
CA THR A 56 8.43 -17.96 7.76
C THR A 56 7.02 -17.38 7.86
N ASP A 57 6.07 -18.14 8.41
CA ASP A 57 4.70 -17.65 8.66
C ASP A 57 4.69 -16.38 9.52
N ASP A 58 5.50 -16.34 10.57
CA ASP A 58 5.66 -15.16 11.43
C ASP A 58 6.21 -13.95 10.66
N GLU A 59 7.17 -14.16 9.75
CA GLU A 59 7.69 -13.11 8.89
C GLU A 59 6.67 -12.63 7.86
N LEU A 60 5.85 -13.53 7.32
CA LEU A 60 4.77 -13.19 6.39
C LEU A 60 3.72 -12.32 7.07
N LEU A 61 3.29 -12.68 8.27
CA LEU A 61 2.34 -11.86 9.07
C LEU A 61 2.91 -10.48 9.40
N ARG A 62 4.22 -10.37 9.66
CA ARG A 62 4.87 -9.06 9.83
C ARG A 62 4.94 -8.27 8.53
N LEU A 63 5.23 -8.94 7.40
CA LEU A 63 5.27 -8.30 6.09
C LEU A 63 3.93 -7.65 5.74
N ASP A 64 2.82 -8.34 5.99
CA ASP A 64 1.47 -7.81 5.79
C ASP A 64 1.28 -6.47 6.54
N LYS A 65 1.74 -6.40 7.79
CA LYS A 65 1.71 -5.17 8.58
C LYS A 65 2.63 -4.09 8.07
N TYR A 66 3.82 -4.42 7.58
CA TYR A 66 4.74 -3.42 7.02
C TYR A 66 4.24 -2.85 5.68
N ILE A 67 3.53 -3.65 4.89
CA ILE A 67 2.82 -3.20 3.68
C ILE A 67 1.67 -2.27 4.06
N GLU A 68 0.89 -2.64 5.08
CA GLU A 68 -0.20 -1.79 5.60
C GLU A 68 0.30 -0.41 6.02
N TYR A 69 1.42 -0.31 6.76
CA TYR A 69 2.03 0.97 7.13
C TYR A 69 2.46 1.76 5.89
N TYR A 70 3.16 1.11 4.96
CA TYR A 70 3.63 1.77 3.73
C TYR A 70 2.48 2.35 2.91
N ALA A 71 1.44 1.55 2.66
CA ALA A 71 0.30 1.95 1.83
C ALA A 71 -0.63 2.98 2.47
N ARG A 72 -0.47 3.23 3.77
CA ARG A 72 -1.15 4.32 4.50
C ARG A 72 -0.24 5.52 4.74
N GLU A 73 1.00 5.49 4.24
CA GLU A 73 2.02 6.53 4.47
C GLU A 73 2.29 6.76 5.97
N GLU A 74 2.13 5.70 6.76
CA GLU A 74 2.41 5.69 8.19
C GLU A 74 3.85 5.25 8.45
N PRO A 75 4.52 5.82 9.47
CA PRO A 75 5.87 5.41 9.81
C PRO A 75 5.91 3.95 10.29
N LEU A 76 6.95 3.22 9.88
CA LEU A 76 7.23 1.91 10.43
C LEU A 76 7.57 2.02 11.93
N PRO A 77 7.26 0.99 12.76
CA PRO A 77 7.61 0.99 14.18
C PRO A 77 9.12 1.09 14.42
N ASP A 78 9.54 1.87 15.43
CA ASP A 78 10.97 2.04 15.77
C ASP A 78 11.68 0.72 16.11
N ASN A 79 10.95 -0.25 16.67
CA ASN A 79 11.44 -1.57 17.07
C ASN A 79 11.06 -2.68 16.06
N LEU A 80 10.92 -2.32 14.78
CA LEU A 80 10.62 -3.25 13.71
C LEU A 80 11.60 -4.43 13.69
N ILE A 81 11.05 -5.63 13.60
CA ILE A 81 11.82 -6.87 13.47
C ILE A 81 11.96 -7.17 11.97
N PRO A 82 13.19 -7.12 11.40
CA PRO A 82 13.38 -7.34 9.98
C PRO A 82 13.04 -8.77 9.56
N ILE A 83 12.74 -8.91 8.27
CA ILE A 83 12.53 -10.16 7.58
C ILE A 83 13.84 -10.61 6.93
N LYS A 84 14.13 -11.91 7.00
CA LYS A 84 15.30 -12.52 6.40
C LYS A 84 14.87 -13.65 5.44
N PRO A 85 14.58 -13.32 4.17
CA PRO A 85 14.28 -14.32 3.17
C PRO A 85 15.44 -15.31 2.98
N LYS A 86 15.13 -16.60 2.83
CA LYS A 86 16.14 -17.68 2.79
C LYS A 86 16.93 -17.72 1.48
N THR A 87 16.25 -17.60 0.33
CA THR A 87 16.83 -17.85 -1.00
C THR A 87 16.71 -16.68 -1.96
N LEU A 88 15.87 -15.68 -1.64
CA LEU A 88 15.73 -14.49 -2.47
C LEU A 88 17.02 -13.67 -2.43
N LYS A 89 17.47 -13.22 -3.61
CA LYS A 89 18.66 -12.38 -3.79
C LYS A 89 18.25 -10.92 -3.79
N ASN A 90 19.13 -10.00 -3.40
CA ASN A 90 18.82 -8.56 -3.32
C ASN A 90 17.95 -7.99 -4.48
N PRO A 91 18.20 -8.31 -5.77
CA PRO A 91 17.32 -7.87 -6.86
C PRO A 91 15.86 -8.29 -6.72
N ASP A 92 15.55 -9.49 -6.21
CA ASP A 92 14.18 -9.92 -5.95
C ASP A 92 13.45 -8.97 -4.97
N MET A 93 14.15 -8.47 -3.95
CA MET A 93 13.60 -7.53 -2.97
C MET A 93 13.55 -6.11 -3.53
N PHE A 94 14.49 -5.73 -4.38
CA PHE A 94 14.42 -4.46 -5.10
C PHE A 94 13.19 -4.42 -6.00
N HIS A 95 12.93 -5.51 -6.71
CA HIS A 95 11.76 -5.65 -7.57
C HIS A 95 10.47 -5.66 -6.77
N PHE A 96 10.44 -6.36 -5.63
CA PHE A 96 9.32 -6.30 -4.69
C PHE A 96 9.02 -4.86 -4.27
N GLY A 97 10.04 -4.09 -3.87
CA GLY A 97 9.87 -2.69 -3.49
C GLY A 97 9.39 -1.82 -4.65
N TRP A 98 9.92 -2.03 -5.86
CA TRP A 98 9.43 -1.31 -7.03
C TRP A 98 7.97 -1.63 -7.32
N ASN A 99 7.58 -2.92 -7.31
CA ASN A 99 6.19 -3.36 -7.52
C ASN A 99 5.25 -2.70 -6.51
N MET A 100 5.69 -2.58 -5.25
CA MET A 100 4.94 -1.88 -4.20
C MET A 100 4.76 -0.40 -4.53
N SER A 101 5.87 0.32 -4.77
CA SER A 101 5.79 1.75 -5.11
C SER A 101 4.95 2.02 -6.35
N HIS A 102 5.10 1.18 -7.38
CA HIS A 102 4.39 1.31 -8.64
C HIS A 102 2.88 1.06 -8.47
N TYR A 103 2.51 0.01 -7.74
CA TYR A 103 1.10 -0.33 -7.52
C TYR A 103 0.34 0.70 -6.67
N PHE A 104 1.01 1.27 -5.67
CA PHE A 104 0.44 2.34 -4.85
C PHE A 104 0.53 3.73 -5.48
N ASP A 105 1.19 3.87 -6.63
CA ASP A 105 1.41 5.14 -7.35
C ASP A 105 2.23 6.15 -6.53
N TYR A 106 3.26 5.64 -5.84
CA TYR A 106 4.22 6.43 -5.06
C TYR A 106 5.53 6.61 -5.82
N ASP A 107 6.34 7.60 -5.45
CA ASP A 107 7.67 7.75 -6.05
C ASP A 107 8.50 6.49 -5.75
N LYS A 108 9.05 5.91 -6.81
CA LYS A 108 9.80 4.66 -6.70
C LYS A 108 11.00 4.76 -5.73
N GLN A 109 11.58 5.94 -5.54
CA GLN A 109 12.74 6.11 -4.66
C GLN A 109 12.37 6.11 -3.19
N ASP A 110 11.13 6.44 -2.85
CA ASP A 110 10.67 6.56 -1.46
C ASP A 110 10.50 5.18 -0.79
N VAL A 111 10.50 4.10 -1.58
CA VAL A 111 10.50 2.73 -1.05
C VAL A 111 11.87 2.29 -0.51
N VAL A 112 12.96 2.99 -0.81
CA VAL A 112 14.32 2.58 -0.44
C VAL A 112 14.51 2.53 1.08
N PRO A 113 14.14 3.54 1.87
CA PRO A 113 14.20 3.46 3.34
C PRO A 113 13.36 2.31 3.90
N TRP A 114 12.19 2.04 3.32
CA TRP A 114 11.33 0.91 3.73
C TRP A 114 12.03 -0.43 3.49
N LEU A 115 12.61 -0.63 2.30
CA LEU A 115 13.35 -1.84 1.94
C LEU A 115 14.51 -2.14 2.91
N LYS A 116 15.27 -1.10 3.30
CA LYS A 116 16.42 -1.25 4.21
C LYS A 116 16.01 -1.56 5.64
N GLN A 117 14.85 -1.07 6.08
CA GLN A 117 14.30 -1.40 7.40
C GLN A 117 13.72 -2.81 7.43
N VAL A 118 12.93 -3.16 6.42
CA VAL A 118 12.15 -4.40 6.38
C VAL A 118 13.00 -5.61 6.04
N PHE A 119 13.95 -5.51 5.10
CA PHE A 119 14.78 -6.65 4.71
C PHE A 119 16.18 -6.57 5.28
N LEU A 120 16.53 -7.53 6.14
CA LEU A 120 17.81 -7.57 6.84
C LEU A 120 19.01 -7.47 5.89
N GLN A 121 18.91 -8.11 4.72
CA GLN A 121 19.97 -8.21 3.72
C GLN A 121 20.30 -6.87 3.03
N LEU A 122 19.37 -5.91 3.09
CA LEU A 122 19.48 -4.64 2.37
C LEU A 122 19.96 -3.50 3.26
N ARG A 123 19.97 -3.70 4.59
CA ARG A 123 20.23 -2.68 5.60
C ARG A 123 21.50 -1.88 5.37
N ASP A 124 22.58 -2.57 5.03
CA ASP A 124 23.92 -1.97 4.92
C ASP A 124 24.29 -1.59 3.48
N LEU A 125 23.35 -1.69 2.53
CA LEU A 125 23.59 -1.27 1.16
C LEU A 125 23.47 0.25 1.00
N GLU A 126 24.27 0.79 0.10
CA GLU A 126 24.12 2.19 -0.34
C GLU A 126 22.78 2.42 -1.03
N ASP A 127 22.11 3.52 -0.69
CA ASP A 127 20.80 3.87 -1.25
C ASP A 127 20.85 3.96 -2.78
N SER A 128 21.95 4.47 -3.34
CA SER A 128 22.18 4.56 -4.79
C SER A 128 22.21 3.19 -5.47
N THR A 129 22.71 2.16 -4.78
CA THR A 129 22.75 0.79 -5.29
C THR A 129 21.35 0.22 -5.42
N ILE A 130 20.48 0.48 -4.42
CA ILE A 130 19.08 0.04 -4.44
C ILE A 130 18.32 0.82 -5.51
N LYS A 131 18.39 2.16 -5.47
CA LYS A 131 17.69 3.06 -6.41
C LYS A 131 17.96 2.71 -7.87
N GLY A 132 19.21 2.43 -8.22
CA GLY A 132 19.60 2.09 -9.60
C GLY A 132 19.11 0.72 -10.09
N LYS A 133 18.57 -0.13 -9.22
CA LYS A 133 18.22 -1.54 -9.50
C LYS A 133 16.81 -1.93 -9.08
N LEU A 134 15.96 -0.96 -8.73
CA LEU A 134 14.55 -1.18 -8.40
C LEU A 134 13.79 -1.82 -9.57
N HIS A 135 14.14 -1.46 -10.81
CA HIS A 135 13.51 -1.96 -12.02
C HIS A 135 14.55 -2.42 -13.05
N ASP A 136 14.38 -3.61 -13.60
CA ASP A 136 15.14 -4.16 -14.73
C ASP A 136 14.15 -4.42 -15.89
N THR A 137 14.59 -4.39 -17.15
CA THR A 137 13.76 -4.84 -18.29
C THR A 137 13.85 -6.36 -18.48
N HIS A 138 14.87 -7.01 -17.90
CA HIS A 138 15.12 -8.45 -17.99
C HIS A 138 14.81 -9.15 -16.66
N THR A 139 13.56 -8.99 -16.18
CA THR A 139 13.15 -9.36 -14.82
C THR A 139 12.87 -10.84 -14.63
N ARG A 140 12.53 -11.56 -15.70
CA ARG A 140 12.15 -12.99 -15.66
C ARG A 140 13.24 -13.94 -15.16
N LYS A 141 14.49 -13.47 -15.03
CA LYS A 141 15.60 -14.24 -14.44
C LYS A 141 15.56 -14.27 -12.90
N TYR A 142 14.74 -13.43 -12.30
CA TYR A 142 14.55 -13.31 -10.86
C TYR A 142 13.27 -14.03 -10.43
N ILE A 143 13.26 -14.49 -9.19
CA ILE A 143 12.11 -15.15 -8.57
C ILE A 143 10.96 -14.14 -8.42
N VAL A 144 11.28 -12.92 -8.01
CA VAL A 144 10.33 -11.80 -7.97
C VAL A 144 10.59 -10.90 -9.18
N PRO A 145 9.78 -10.96 -10.25
CA PRO A 145 9.92 -10.06 -11.39
C PRO A 145 9.31 -8.67 -11.09
N ASN A 146 9.74 -7.63 -11.81
CA ASN A 146 8.93 -6.41 -11.89
C ASN A 146 7.63 -6.70 -12.64
N ILE A 147 6.51 -6.22 -12.10
CA ILE A 147 5.15 -6.49 -12.55
C ILE A 147 4.43 -5.15 -12.70
N ASP A 148 4.05 -4.83 -13.93
CA ASP A 148 3.32 -3.59 -14.24
C ASP A 148 1.83 -3.66 -13.82
N ASP A 149 1.24 -4.86 -13.83
CA ASP A 149 -0.18 -5.09 -13.54
C ASP A 149 -0.34 -6.25 -12.56
N ILE A 150 -0.35 -5.92 -11.27
CA ILE A 150 -0.52 -6.89 -10.17
C ILE A 150 -1.86 -7.66 -10.27
N PRO A 151 -3.03 -7.00 -10.47
CA PRO A 151 -4.28 -7.72 -10.67
C PRO A 151 -4.20 -8.78 -11.78
N LYS A 152 -3.63 -8.42 -12.94
CA LYS A 152 -3.46 -9.36 -14.05
C LYS A 152 -2.50 -10.48 -13.69
N TYR A 153 -1.38 -10.17 -13.06
CA TYR A 153 -0.42 -11.17 -12.62
C TYR A 153 -1.06 -12.21 -11.70
N LEU A 154 -1.83 -11.77 -10.69
CA LEU A 154 -2.55 -12.66 -9.78
C LEU A 154 -3.55 -13.56 -10.51
N ALA A 155 -4.30 -13.01 -11.47
CA ALA A 155 -5.25 -13.78 -12.28
C ALA A 155 -4.57 -14.85 -13.16
N GLU A 156 -3.30 -14.66 -13.50
CA GLU A 156 -2.49 -15.63 -14.25
C GLU A 156 -1.91 -16.74 -13.34
N GLN A 157 -1.68 -16.46 -12.05
CA GLN A 157 -1.20 -17.46 -11.08
C GLN A 157 -2.29 -18.41 -10.59
N SER A 158 -3.56 -18.01 -10.67
CA SER A 158 -4.72 -18.81 -10.23
C SER A 158 -5.26 -19.78 -11.30
N ARG A 159 -4.53 -19.99 -12.40
CA ARG A 159 -4.90 -20.88 -13.51
C ARG A 159 -4.09 -22.18 -13.47
#